data_AF-A0A2V7WH82-F1
#
_entry.id   AF-A0A2V7WH82-F1
#
_cell.length_a   1.000
_cell.length_b   1.000
_cell.length_c   1.000
_cell.angle_alpha   90.00
_cell.angle_beta   90.00
_cell.angle_gamma   90.00
#
_symmetry.space_group_name_H-M   'P 1'
#
loop_
_entity.id
_entity.type
_entity.pdbx_description
1 polymer ?
#
loop_
_entity_poly.entity_id
_entity_poly.type
_entity_poly.pdbx_seq_one_letter_code
_entity_poly.pdbx_strand_id
1 'polypeptide(L)'
;MDCAHGSITQAIVPAADGTFSVLGTFTRESGGPVPREGEDVHPARYSGKISGDRMDLTIAVDGTELADKFVLVKNQSPRIVKCL
;
A
#
# COMPACT_ATOMS: atom_id res chain seq x y z
N MET A 1 0.27 16.35 -7.06
CA MET A 1 -0.95 15.57 -6.78
C MET A 1 -0.79 14.33 -7.61
N ASP A 2 -0.15 13.35 -7.00
CA ASP A 2 0.41 12.21 -7.69
C ASP A 2 -0.44 11.03 -7.25
N CYS A 3 -1.31 10.62 -8.17
CA CYS A 3 -2.15 9.46 -8.01
C CYS A 3 -1.25 8.21 -7.97
N ALA A 4 -1.63 7.19 -7.20
CA ALA A 4 -0.93 5.92 -7.19
C ALA A 4 -1.86 4.79 -6.75
N HIS A 5 -1.54 3.58 -7.17
CA HIS A 5 -2.20 2.36 -6.69
C HIS A 5 -1.17 1.27 -6.40
N GLY A 6 -1.55 0.29 -5.58
CA GLY A 6 -0.66 -0.79 -5.18
C GLY A 6 -1.38 -2.12 -5.12
N SER A 7 -0.62 -3.21 -5.22
CA SER A 7 -1.12 -4.57 -5.11
C SER A 7 -0.22 -5.39 -4.20
N ILE A 8 -0.81 -6.14 -3.27
CA ILE A 8 -0.09 -7.10 -2.43
C ILE A 8 -0.13 -8.45 -3.14
N THR A 9 1.04 -8.99 -3.49
CA THR A 9 1.12 -10.21 -4.32
C THR A 9 1.28 -11.49 -3.50
N GLN A 10 1.39 -11.37 -2.17
CA GLN A 10 1.54 -12.49 -1.26
C GLN A 10 0.44 -12.50 -0.19
N ALA A 11 0.06 -13.69 0.28
CA ALA A 11 -0.86 -13.81 1.40
C ALA A 11 -0.26 -13.17 2.66
N ILE A 12 -1.06 -12.38 3.38
CA ILE A 12 -0.67 -11.84 4.69
C ILE A 12 -0.89 -12.94 5.72
N VAL A 13 0.21 -13.52 6.21
CA VAL A 13 0.21 -14.47 7.32
C VAL A 13 0.96 -13.81 8.48
N PRO A 14 0.26 -13.22 9.46
CA PRO A 14 0.90 -12.56 10.58
C PRO A 14 1.68 -13.54 11.45
N ALA A 15 2.80 -13.10 12.00
CA ALA A 15 3.53 -13.81 13.05
C ALA A 15 2.73 -13.82 14.37
N ALA A 16 3.24 -14.55 15.36
CA ALA A 16 2.59 -14.70 16.66
C ALA A 16 2.34 -13.37 17.41
N ASP A 17 3.16 -12.35 17.14
CA ASP A 17 3.03 -11.00 17.69
C ASP A 17 2.14 -10.07 16.84
N GLY A 18 1.53 -10.61 15.77
CA GLY A 18 0.67 -9.91 14.83
C GLY A 18 1.42 -9.15 13.73
N THR A 19 2.76 -9.22 13.68
CA THR A 19 3.55 -8.52 12.64
C THR A 19 3.51 -9.24 11.30
N PHE A 20 3.61 -8.49 10.21
CA PHE A 20 3.74 -9.05 8.87
C PHE A 20 4.66 -8.19 7.99
N SER A 21 5.22 -8.81 6.96
CA SER A 21 6.00 -8.16 5.91
C SER A 21 5.86 -8.97 4.63
N VAL A 22 5.18 -8.41 3.63
CA VAL A 22 4.87 -9.07 2.37
C VAL A 22 5.27 -8.21 1.18
N LEU A 23 5.52 -8.86 0.04
CA LEU A 23 5.85 -8.20 -1.21
C LEU A 23 4.59 -7.83 -2.00
N GLY A 24 4.77 -6.84 -2.86
CA GLY A 24 3.77 -6.37 -3.79
C GLY A 24 4.36 -5.40 -4.80
N THR A 25 3.47 -4.67 -5.47
CA THR A 25 3.80 -3.61 -6.44
C THR A 25 3.20 -2.29 -6.02
N PHE A 26 3.82 -1.20 -6.47
CA PHE A 26 3.33 0.16 -6.34
C PHE A 26 3.48 0.86 -7.68
N THR A 27 2.36 1.27 -8.26
CA THR A 27 2.31 1.93 -9.56
C THR A 27 2.07 3.42 -9.34
N ARG A 28 2.99 4.25 -9.83
CA ARG A 28 2.81 5.70 -9.83
C ARG A 28 1.95 6.08 -11.05
N GLU A 29 0.84 6.76 -10.80
CA GLU A 29 0.02 7.29 -11.88
C GLU A 29 0.50 8.72 -12.20
N SER A 30 0.69 9.00 -13.49
CA SER A 30 0.98 10.35 -13.96
C SER A 30 -0.33 11.13 -14.16
N GLY A 31 -0.46 12.29 -13.53
CA GLY A 31 -1.51 13.25 -13.87
C GLY A 31 -1.20 13.95 -15.19
N GLY A 32 -2.23 14.23 -16.00
CA GLY A 32 -2.10 15.05 -17.21
C GLY A 32 -2.86 14.49 -18.42
N PRO A 33 -3.09 15.32 -19.45
CA PRO A 33 -3.86 14.92 -20.65
C PRO A 33 -3.07 14.00 -21.60
N VAL A 34 -1.76 13.84 -21.39
CA VAL A 34 -0.90 12.98 -22.20
C VAL A 34 -0.59 11.72 -21.40
N PRO A 35 -1.02 10.53 -21.86
CA PRO A 35 -0.59 9.27 -21.28
C PRO A 35 0.94 9.16 -21.40
N ARG A 36 1.63 8.89 -20.29
CA ARG A 36 3.02 8.44 -20.35
C ARG A 36 3.03 7.03 -20.97
N GLU A 37 3.99 6.74 -21.83
CA GLU A 37 4.15 5.38 -22.34
C GLU A 37 4.62 4.45 -21.19
N GLY A 38 3.82 3.43 -20.90
CA GLY A 38 4.13 2.40 -19.91
C GLY A 38 3.58 2.68 -18.52
N GLU A 39 3.44 1.59 -17.76
CA GLU A 39 3.01 1.60 -16.36
C GLU A 39 4.25 1.79 -15.47
N ASP A 40 4.27 2.81 -14.61
CA ASP A 40 5.41 3.14 -13.74
C ASP A 40 5.36 2.28 -12.46
N VAL A 41 5.62 0.98 -12.66
CA VAL A 41 5.49 -0.07 -11.64
C VAL A 41 6.79 -0.27 -10.89
N HIS A 42 6.71 -0.20 -9.57
CA HIS A 42 7.83 -0.40 -8.67
C HIS A 42 7.61 -1.58 -7.71
N PRO A 43 8.66 -2.32 -7.33
CA PRO A 43 8.57 -3.27 -6.24
C PRO A 43 8.27 -2.56 -4.92
N ALA A 44 7.33 -3.11 -4.16
CA ALA A 44 6.94 -2.58 -2.87
C ALA A 44 6.93 -3.66 -1.78
N ARG A 45 7.24 -3.24 -0.56
CA ARG A 45 7.09 -4.03 0.65
C ARG A 45 6.01 -3.40 1.52
N TYR A 46 5.04 -4.22 1.88
CA TYR A 46 3.93 -3.87 2.76
C TYR A 46 4.19 -4.53 4.10
N SER A 47 4.39 -3.72 5.14
CA SER A 47 4.69 -4.19 6.49
C SER A 47 3.75 -3.56 7.49
N GLY A 48 3.56 -4.24 8.61
CA GLY A 48 2.60 -3.75 9.58
C GLY A 48 2.37 -4.68 10.75
N LYS A 49 1.35 -4.32 11.54
CA LYS A 49 0.91 -5.09 12.68
C LYS A 49 -0.61 -5.17 12.70
N ILE A 50 -1.12 -6.36 12.96
CA ILE A 50 -2.54 -6.62 13.22
C ILE A 50 -2.73 -6.78 14.72
N SER A 51 -3.75 -6.12 15.27
CA SER A 51 -4.12 -6.20 16.69
C SER A 51 -5.64 -6.18 16.79
N GLY A 52 -6.23 -7.36 17.03
CA GLY A 52 -7.67 -7.55 16.95
C GLY A 52 -8.19 -7.22 15.55
N ASP A 53 -9.06 -6.23 15.45
CA ASP A 53 -9.64 -5.77 14.18
C ASP A 53 -8.88 -4.61 13.53
N ARG A 54 -7.82 -4.11 14.17
CA ARG A 54 -7.00 -3.00 13.66
C ARG A 54 -5.76 -3.52 12.94
N MET A 55 -5.43 -2.90 11.80
CA MET A 55 -4.18 -3.10 11.07
C MET A 55 -3.48 -1.76 10.84
N ASP A 56 -2.26 -1.64 11.33
CA ASP A 56 -1.35 -0.54 11.00
C ASP A 56 -0.47 -0.97 9.84
N LEU A 57 -0.47 -0.20 8.75
CA LEU A 57 0.20 -0.52 7.50
C LEU A 57 1.20 0.57 7.11
N THR A 58 2.40 0.14 6.75
CA THR A 58 3.49 0.94 6.21
C THR A 58 3.90 0.36 4.86
N ILE A 59 4.29 1.24 3.93
CA ILE A 59 4.64 0.86 2.55
C ILE A 59 6.04 1.38 2.27
N ALA A 60 6.92 0.52 1.78
CA ALA A 60 8.22 0.90 1.25
C ALA A 60 8.29 0.60 -0.24
N VAL A 61 8.64 1.58 -1.06
CA VAL A 61 8.75 1.50 -2.52
C VAL A 61 10.22 1.67 -2.90
N ASP A 62 10.77 0.74 -3.69
CA ASP A 62 12.21 0.71 -4.02
C ASP A 62 13.13 0.80 -2.78
N GLY A 63 12.67 0.23 -1.66
CA GLY A 63 13.39 0.26 -0.38
C GLY A 63 13.26 1.57 0.41
N THR A 64 12.51 2.56 -0.10
CA THR A 64 12.24 3.82 0.60
C THR A 64 10.85 3.81 1.21
N GLU A 65 10.75 4.02 2.52
CA GLU A 65 9.48 4.11 3.24
C GLU A 65 8.70 5.37 2.81
N LEU A 66 7.40 5.22 2.55
CA LEU A 66 6.50 6.35 2.32
C LEU A 66 6.21 7.07 3.64
N ALA A 67 6.04 8.39 3.58
CA ALA A 67 5.74 9.20 4.77
C ALA A 67 4.36 8.87 5.37
N ASP A 68 3.42 8.42 4.55
CA ASP A 68 2.05 8.12 4.95
C ASP A 68 1.95 6.76 5.65
N LYS A 69 1.18 6.75 6.75
CA LYS A 69 0.83 5.55 7.51
C LYS A 69 -0.65 5.30 7.40
N PHE A 70 -1.02 4.06 7.10
CA PHE A 70 -2.40 3.68 6.89
C PHE A 70 -2.92 2.87 8.08
N VAL A 71 -4.17 3.15 8.45
CA VAL A 71 -4.89 2.43 9.50
C VAL A 71 -6.12 1.82 8.87
N LEU A 72 -6.21 0.51 8.93
CA LEU A 72 -7.35 -0.26 8.43
C LEU A 72 -8.07 -0.90 9.62
N VAL A 73 -9.40 -0.95 9.54
CA VAL A 73 -10.23 -1.60 10.56
C VAL A 73 -11.14 -2.61 9.86
N LYS A 74 -11.13 -3.85 10.36
CA LYS A 74 -11.97 -4.94 9.84
C LYS A 74 -13.46 -4.57 9.96
N ASN A 75 -14.23 -4.91 8.93
CA ASN A 75 -15.68 -4.61 8.82
C ASN A 75 -16.05 -3.12 8.84
N GLN A 76 -15.09 -2.20 8.74
CA GLN A 76 -15.37 -0.78 8.58
C GLN A 76 -15.48 -0.43 7.09
N SER A 77 -16.42 0.46 6.74
CA SER A 77 -16.51 1.00 5.39
C SER A 77 -15.23 1.77 5.03
N PRO A 78 -14.55 1.42 3.92
CA PRO A 78 -13.34 2.11 3.52
C PRO A 78 -13.67 3.54 3.07
N ARG A 79 -12.87 4.51 3.52
CA ARG A 79 -12.82 5.86 2.94
C ARG A 79 -11.64 5.94 1.97
N ILE A 80 -11.83 5.39 0.78
CA ILE A 80 -10.84 5.46 -0.30
C ILE A 80 -11.30 6.55 -1.27
N VAL A 81 -10.46 7.57 -1.47
CA VAL A 81 -10.64 8.57 -2.51
C VAL A 81 -9.57 8.34 -3.56
N LYS A 82 -9.97 8.21 -4.84
CA LYS A 82 -9.01 8.18 -5.93
C LYS A 82 -8.56 9.62 -6.17
N CYS A 83 -7.45 9.97 -5.50
CA CYS A 83 -6.80 11.27 -5.58
C CYS A 83 -7.66 12.42 -5.03
N LEU A 84 -7.00 13.48 -4.56
CA LEU A 84 -7.61 14.71 -4.08
C LEU A 84 -7.33 15.84 -5.06
#